data_AF-A0A830B3C7-F1
#
_entry.id   AF-A0A830B3C7-F1
#
_cell.length_a   1.000
_cell.length_b   1.000
_cell.length_c   1.000
_cell.angle_alpha   90.00
_cell.angle_beta   90.00
_cell.angle_gamma   90.00
#
_symmetry.space_group_name_H-M   'P 1'
#
loop_
_entity.id
_entity.type
_entity.pdbx_description
1 polymer ?
#
loop_
_entity_poly.entity_id
_entity_poly.type
_entity_poly.pdbx_seq_one_letter_code
_entity_poly.pdbx_strand_id
1 'polypeptide(L)'
;IISQVTESGDVTTPLATFPSTNNIESDGRDSGSWCVATQSVSQTALQVALDYACGHVGADCSAIQPGGSCFEPVTVRDHASYAFNSYYQRNPIPASCTFGGYALTTSTDPSKQPS
;
A
#
# COMPACT_ATOMS: atom_id res chain seq x y z
N ILE A 1 -21.45 10.47 29.79
CA ILE A 1 -20.94 9.21 29.19
C ILE A 1 -22.09 8.60 28.41
N ILE A 2 -22.36 8.91 27.15
CA ILE A 2 -21.50 9.13 25.98
C ILE A 2 -22.27 10.10 25.07
N SER A 3 -21.69 11.22 24.65
CA SER A 3 -22.29 12.12 23.65
C SER A 3 -21.46 12.09 22.37
N GLN A 4 -22.13 11.82 21.28
CA GLN A 4 -21.65 11.84 19.90
C GLN A 4 -21.79 13.27 19.36
N VAL A 5 -20.84 13.79 18.58
CA VAL A 5 -21.06 14.65 17.39
C VAL A 5 -19.73 14.97 16.64
N THR A 6 -19.68 14.52 15.39
CA THR A 6 -19.25 15.13 14.11
C THR A 6 -18.31 16.37 13.98
N GLU A 7 -17.36 16.20 13.05
CA GLU A 7 -16.87 17.09 11.95
C GLU A 7 -15.87 18.27 12.13
N SER A 8 -14.81 18.16 11.32
CA SER A 8 -14.13 19.16 10.45
C SER A 8 -13.61 20.48 11.04
N GLY A 9 -12.28 20.60 11.09
CA GLY A 9 -11.56 21.87 11.24
C GLY A 9 -10.43 22.00 10.21
N ASP A 10 -10.69 22.71 9.11
CA ASP A 10 -9.66 23.29 8.24
C ASP A 10 -9.04 24.49 8.96
N VAL A 11 -7.71 24.52 9.08
CA VAL A 11 -6.98 25.77 9.33
C VAL A 11 -5.81 25.84 8.36
N THR A 12 -6.07 26.50 7.24
CA THR A 12 -5.09 27.09 6.32
C THR A 12 -4.12 28.05 7.03
N THR A 13 -2.79 27.79 7.06
CA THR A 13 -1.69 28.81 7.11
C THR A 13 -0.27 28.18 6.93
N PRO A 14 0.78 28.98 6.60
CA PRO A 14 1.33 29.21 5.27
C PRO A 14 2.51 28.30 4.86
N LEU A 15 2.80 28.32 3.55
CA LEU A 15 3.91 27.66 2.85
C LEU A 15 5.28 27.89 3.53
N ALA A 16 5.78 26.92 4.27
CA ALA A 16 7.19 26.84 4.64
C ALA A 16 7.92 25.97 3.59
N THR A 17 8.41 26.62 2.55
CA THR A 17 9.33 26.04 1.57
C THR A 17 10.64 25.68 2.27
N PHE A 18 10.91 24.38 2.42
CA PHE A 18 12.24 23.88 2.71
C PHE A 18 12.80 23.24 1.44
N PRO A 19 13.84 23.81 0.81
CA PRO A 19 14.57 23.10 -0.24
C PRO A 19 15.66 22.26 0.43
N SER A 20 15.70 20.95 0.13
CA SER A 20 16.80 20.38 -0.66
C SER A 20 16.81 18.85 -0.66
N THR A 21 16.60 18.32 -1.87
CA THR A 21 17.41 17.29 -2.54
C THR A 21 17.58 15.93 -1.84
N ASN A 22 16.89 14.90 -2.31
CA ASN A 22 17.33 14.14 -3.50
C ASN A 22 16.35 13.00 -3.82
N ASN A 23 16.04 12.88 -5.11
CA ASN A 23 15.35 11.79 -5.81
C ASN A 23 13.82 11.74 -5.66
N ILE A 24 13.17 12.23 -6.71
CA ILE A 24 11.77 11.97 -7.05
C ILE A 24 11.61 10.47 -7.31
N GLU A 25 10.79 9.79 -6.50
CA GLU A 25 9.78 8.90 -7.06
C GLU A 25 8.48 9.15 -6.29
N SER A 26 7.60 9.90 -6.93
CA SER A 26 6.24 10.11 -6.45
C SER A 26 5.40 8.96 -6.96
N ASP A 27 4.89 8.11 -6.07
CA ASP A 27 3.58 7.50 -6.27
C ASP A 27 2.74 7.72 -5.02
N GLY A 28 1.82 8.66 -5.14
CA GLY A 28 1.19 9.34 -4.02
C GLY A 28 0.26 8.44 -3.21
N ARG A 29 0.47 8.46 -1.89
CA ARG A 29 -0.54 8.61 -0.81
C ARG A 29 0.17 8.29 0.51
N ASP A 30 0.95 9.25 1.00
CA ASP A 30 1.56 9.13 2.31
C ASP A 30 0.53 9.47 3.40
N SER A 31 -0.34 8.52 3.72
CA SER A 31 -1.14 8.51 4.96
C SER A 31 -0.35 7.94 6.14
N GLY A 32 0.98 7.77 6.00
CA GLY A 32 1.86 7.21 7.03
C GLY A 32 1.63 5.72 7.33
N SER A 33 0.95 5.00 6.44
CA SER A 33 0.68 3.56 6.56
C SER A 33 0.59 2.91 5.19
N TRP A 34 1.23 1.76 5.04
CA TRP A 34 1.29 0.93 3.84
C TRP A 34 0.79 -0.47 4.15
N CYS A 35 0.28 -1.15 3.13
CA CYS A 35 -0.06 -2.57 3.23
C CYS A 35 0.95 -3.41 2.45
N VAL A 36 1.68 -4.28 3.13
CA VAL A 36 2.80 -5.04 2.53
C VAL A 36 2.60 -6.53 2.71
N ALA A 37 3.05 -7.32 1.74
CA ALA A 37 3.02 -8.77 1.83
C ALA A 37 4.02 -9.26 2.89
N THR A 38 3.60 -10.22 3.72
CA THR A 38 4.51 -10.83 4.70
C THR A 38 5.48 -11.82 4.04
N GLN A 39 6.70 -11.93 4.58
CA GLN A 39 7.68 -12.94 4.17
C GLN A 39 7.44 -14.31 4.86
N SER A 40 6.55 -14.37 5.84
CA SER A 40 6.27 -15.59 6.61
C SER A 40 5.37 -16.61 5.89
N VAL A 41 4.92 -16.31 4.68
CA VAL A 41 3.99 -17.15 3.91
C VAL A 41 4.66 -17.72 2.67
N SER A 42 4.19 -18.89 2.22
CA SER A 42 4.72 -19.51 1.02
C SER A 42 4.40 -18.68 -0.21
N GLN A 43 5.30 -18.69 -1.20
CA GLN A 43 5.13 -17.95 -2.44
C GLN A 43 3.88 -18.38 -3.20
N THR A 44 3.49 -19.65 -3.12
CA THR A 44 2.24 -20.16 -3.69
C THR A 44 1.01 -19.54 -3.03
N ALA A 45 0.98 -19.44 -1.69
CA ALA A 45 -0.14 -18.81 -1.00
C ALA A 45 -0.23 -17.32 -1.33
N LEU A 46 0.93 -16.67 -1.49
CA LEU A 46 1.01 -15.27 -1.85
C LEU A 46 0.52 -15.00 -3.28
N GLN A 47 0.82 -15.91 -4.22
CA GLN A 47 0.29 -15.83 -5.58
C GLN A 47 -1.24 -15.92 -5.59
N VAL A 48 -1.81 -16.87 -4.84
CA VAL A 48 -3.28 -17.02 -4.73
C VAL A 48 -3.91 -15.75 -4.13
N ALA A 49 -3.26 -15.15 -3.13
CA ALA A 49 -3.73 -13.91 -2.52
C ALA A 49 -3.64 -12.71 -3.48
N LEU A 50 -2.57 -12.64 -4.28
CA LEU A 50 -2.41 -11.65 -5.34
C LEU A 50 -3.49 -11.81 -6.42
N ASP A 51 -3.71 -13.02 -6.93
CA ASP A 51 -4.74 -13.31 -7.94
C ASP A 51 -6.13 -12.92 -7.41
N TYR A 52 -6.41 -13.20 -6.13
CA TYR A 52 -7.63 -12.77 -5.46
C TYR A 52 -7.74 -11.24 -5.36
N ALA A 53 -6.63 -10.56 -5.03
CA ALA A 53 -6.59 -9.11 -4.95
C ALA A 53 -6.98 -8.44 -6.28
N CYS A 54 -6.37 -8.92 -7.38
CA CYS A 54 -6.59 -8.40 -8.72
C CYS A 54 -7.97 -8.75 -9.28
N GLY A 55 -8.47 -9.97 -9.00
CA GLY A 55 -9.70 -10.48 -9.61
C GLY A 55 -10.98 -10.15 -8.84
N HIS A 56 -10.92 -10.10 -7.50
CA HIS A 56 -12.15 -10.10 -6.68
C HIS A 56 -12.35 -8.83 -5.86
N VAL A 57 -11.31 -8.27 -5.27
CA VAL A 57 -11.43 -7.10 -4.36
C VAL A 57 -11.03 -5.77 -5.02
N GLY A 58 -10.66 -5.79 -6.30
CA GLY A 58 -10.43 -4.57 -7.08
C GLY A 58 -9.12 -3.85 -6.75
N ALA A 59 -8.07 -4.61 -6.42
CA ALA A 59 -6.72 -4.06 -6.43
C ALA A 59 -6.33 -3.65 -7.86
N ASP A 60 -5.52 -2.59 -7.99
CA ASP A 60 -4.97 -2.24 -9.29
C ASP A 60 -3.72 -3.07 -9.53
N CYS A 61 -3.81 -3.99 -10.48
CA CYS A 61 -2.71 -4.85 -10.86
C CYS A 61 -2.13 -4.50 -12.23
N SER A 62 -2.60 -3.42 -12.87
CA SER A 62 -2.15 -3.03 -14.21
C SER A 62 -0.65 -2.72 -14.25
N ALA A 63 -0.13 -2.06 -13.21
CA ALA A 63 1.28 -1.70 -13.13
C ALA A 63 2.23 -2.88 -12.89
N ILE A 64 1.74 -4.00 -12.36
CA ILE A 64 2.54 -5.22 -12.08
C ILE A 64 2.40 -6.30 -13.15
N GLN A 65 1.57 -6.09 -14.16
CA GLN A 65 1.48 -6.99 -15.32
C GLN A 65 2.73 -6.88 -16.21
N PRO A 66 3.03 -7.88 -17.06
CA PRO A 66 4.09 -7.78 -18.06
C PRO A 66 3.96 -6.50 -18.89
N GLY A 67 5.00 -5.66 -18.86
CA GLY A 67 5.03 -4.35 -19.53
C GLY A 67 4.50 -3.18 -18.70
N GLY A 68 4.11 -3.41 -17.44
CA GLY A 68 3.73 -2.37 -16.48
C GLY A 68 4.95 -1.69 -15.83
N SER A 69 4.72 -0.50 -15.25
CA SER A 69 5.76 0.33 -14.63
C SER A 69 6.38 -0.27 -13.36
N CYS A 70 5.69 -1.20 -12.70
CA CYS A 70 6.10 -1.88 -11.47
C CYS A 70 6.26 -3.40 -11.68
N PHE A 71 6.53 -3.82 -12.91
CA PHE A 71 6.73 -5.24 -13.23
C PHE A 71 8.01 -5.81 -12.62
N GLU A 72 9.08 -5.01 -12.52
CA GLU A 72 10.33 -5.40 -11.89
C GLU A 72 10.49 -4.74 -10.51
N PRO A 73 10.93 -5.49 -9.47
CA PRO A 73 11.28 -6.91 -9.48
C PRO A 73 10.08 -7.86 -9.66
N VAL A 74 10.28 -8.93 -10.44
CA VAL A 74 9.22 -9.89 -10.83
C VAL A 74 8.87 -10.88 -9.71
N THR A 75 9.16 -10.54 -8.45
CA THR A 75 8.82 -11.46 -7.35
C THR A 75 7.34 -11.33 -7.02
N VAL A 76 6.70 -12.48 -6.79
CA VAL A 76 5.31 -12.55 -6.34
C VAL A 76 5.08 -11.68 -5.10
N ARG A 77 6.11 -11.50 -4.25
CA ARG A 77 6.01 -10.69 -3.03
C ARG A 77 5.90 -9.20 -3.32
N ASP A 78 6.68 -8.72 -4.27
CA ASP A 78 6.67 -7.31 -4.64
C ASP A 78 5.37 -6.97 -5.38
N HIS A 79 4.92 -7.85 -6.28
CA HIS A 79 3.62 -7.75 -6.94
C HIS A 79 2.45 -7.80 -5.96
N ALA A 80 2.47 -8.72 -4.99
CA ALA A 80 1.45 -8.80 -3.94
C ALA A 80 1.43 -7.54 -3.07
N SER A 81 2.60 -7.04 -2.66
CA SER A 81 2.71 -5.81 -1.87
C SER A 81 2.13 -4.61 -2.61
N TYR A 82 2.40 -4.47 -3.91
CA TYR A 82 1.82 -3.42 -4.74
C TYR A 82 0.28 -3.52 -4.80
N ALA A 83 -0.24 -4.72 -5.12
CA ALA A 83 -1.69 -4.93 -5.22
C ALA A 83 -2.41 -4.66 -3.89
N PHE A 84 -1.85 -5.18 -2.78
CA PHE A 84 -2.41 -5.00 -1.45
C PHE A 84 -2.38 -3.53 -1.01
N ASN A 85 -1.26 -2.84 -1.25
CA ASN A 85 -1.15 -1.41 -0.97
C ASN A 85 -2.14 -0.61 -1.81
N SER A 86 -2.25 -0.87 -3.11
CA SER A 86 -3.20 -0.19 -4.00
C SER A 86 -4.65 -0.29 -3.50
N TYR A 87 -5.06 -1.46 -3.00
CA TYR A 87 -6.37 -1.63 -2.38
C TYR A 87 -6.50 -0.90 -1.04
N TYR A 88 -5.50 -1.03 -0.16
CA TYR A 88 -5.48 -0.38 1.15
C TYR A 88 -5.52 1.15 1.05
N GLN A 89 -4.80 1.73 0.10
CA GLN A 89 -4.79 3.17 -0.15
C GLN A 89 -6.14 3.73 -0.60
N ARG A 90 -7.04 2.88 -1.09
CA ARG A 90 -8.45 3.24 -1.39
C ARG A 90 -9.37 3.01 -0.19
N ASN A 91 -8.98 2.13 0.74
CA ASN A 91 -9.76 1.72 1.90
C ASN A 91 -8.85 1.60 3.16
N PRO A 92 -8.37 2.71 3.75
CA PRO A 92 -7.30 2.71 4.75
C PRO A 92 -7.79 2.30 6.15
N ILE A 93 -8.47 1.16 6.24
CA ILE A 93 -8.87 0.52 7.49
C ILE A 93 -8.00 -0.73 7.73
N PRO A 94 -7.68 -1.08 8.99
CA PRO A 94 -6.81 -2.22 9.28
C PRO A 94 -7.29 -3.54 8.64
N ALA A 95 -8.60 -3.75 8.58
CA ALA A 95 -9.20 -4.95 7.98
C ALA A 95 -8.93 -5.09 6.46
N SER A 96 -8.68 -3.98 5.75
CA SER A 96 -8.36 -4.00 4.32
C SER A 96 -6.97 -4.55 4.02
N CYS A 97 -6.10 -4.65 5.02
CA CYS A 97 -4.75 -5.16 4.90
C CYS A 97 -4.57 -6.48 5.66
N THR A 98 -5.58 -7.33 5.64
CA THR A 98 -5.46 -8.67 6.24
C THR A 98 -5.12 -9.72 5.19
N PHE A 99 -5.78 -9.71 4.02
CA PHE A 99 -5.61 -10.69 2.94
C PHE A 99 -5.40 -12.12 3.49
N GLY A 100 -6.26 -12.61 4.39
CA GLY A 100 -6.11 -13.97 4.96
C GLY A 100 -4.87 -14.22 5.84
N GLY A 101 -4.19 -13.16 6.29
CA GLY A 101 -2.91 -13.22 7.01
C GLY A 101 -1.68 -13.10 6.10
N TYR A 102 -1.87 -12.82 4.81
CA TYR A 102 -0.78 -12.68 3.83
C TYR A 102 -0.24 -11.25 3.72
N ALA A 103 -0.85 -10.29 4.41
CA ALA A 103 -0.43 -8.89 4.42
C ALA A 103 -0.44 -8.30 5.83
N LEU A 104 0.35 -7.24 6.02
CA LEU A 104 0.46 -6.50 7.27
C LEU A 104 0.51 -5.00 6.99
N THR A 105 -0.14 -4.21 7.83
CA THR A 105 0.01 -2.75 7.81
C THR A 105 1.33 -2.37 8.44
N THR A 106 2.09 -1.50 7.80
CA THR A 106 3.35 -0.94 8.31
C THR A 106 3.32 0.57 8.22
N SER A 107 3.92 1.26 9.18
CA SER A 107 4.22 2.71 9.10
C SER A 107 5.65 2.97 8.61
N THR A 108 6.33 1.93 8.15
CA THR A 108 7.65 2.01 7.53
C THR A 108 7.50 1.84 6.03
N ASP A 109 8.05 2.80 5.28
CA ASP A 109 8.08 2.78 3.83
C ASP A 109 8.77 1.50 3.31
N PRO A 110 8.03 0.62 2.61
CA PRO A 110 8.55 -0.65 2.14
C PRO A 110 9.60 -0.53 1.03
N SER A 111 9.66 0.60 0.32
CA SER A 111 10.70 0.83 -0.70
C SER A 111 12.12 0.83 -0.12
N LYS A 112 12.23 1.00 1.21
CA LYS A 112 13.50 1.05 1.94
C LYS A 112 13.86 -0.26 2.62
N GLN A 113 12.99 -1.27 2.58
CA GLN A 113 13.32 -2.58 3.16
C GLN A 113 14.19 -3.40 2.19
N PRO A 114 15.36 -3.88 2.62
CA PRO A 114 16.17 -4.79 1.79
C PRO A 114 15.40 -6.10 1.55
N SER A 115 15.36 -6.51 0.29
CA SER A 115 14.59 -7.62 -0.27
C SER A 115 15.01 -9.00 0.21
#